data_AF-A0A2V5QNV6-F1
#
_entry.id   AF-A0A2V5QNV6-F1
#
_cell.length_a   1.000
_cell.length_b   1.000
_cell.length_c   1.000
_cell.angle_alpha   90.00
_cell.angle_beta   90.00
_cell.angle_gamma   90.00
#
_symmetry.space_group_name_H-M   'P 1'
#
loop_
_entity.id
_entity.type
_entity.pdbx_description
1 polymer ?
#
loop_
_entity_poly.entity_id
_entity_poly.type
_entity_poly.pdbx_seq_one_letter_code
_entity_poly.pdbx_strand_id
1 'polypeptide(L)'
;MSKLGQVVEAVEKYNKFVLDQVKRARSDEQFGRELFNRWNETKAKTPVTHTPTGLPLPRLALPEIDEPGEIARYLFGEGLPGE
;
A
#
# COMPACT_ATOMS: atom_id res chain seq x y z
N MET A 1 17.00 -18.92 22.03
CA MET A 1 16.87 -18.02 20.87
C MET A 1 17.34 -16.63 21.28
N SER A 2 18.22 -16.00 20.52
CA SER A 2 18.63 -14.61 20.82
C SER A 2 17.50 -13.64 20.45
N LYS A 3 17.47 -12.47 21.10
CA LYS A 3 16.54 -11.38 20.72
C LYS A 3 16.69 -11.01 19.24
N LEU A 4 17.91 -11.03 18.71
CA LEU A 4 18.18 -10.78 17.30
C LEU A 4 17.54 -11.85 16.39
N GLY A 5 17.62 -13.13 16.77
CA GLY A 5 16.99 -14.22 16.00
C GLY A 5 15.47 -14.06 15.89
N GLN A 6 14.81 -13.61 16.96
CA GLN A 6 13.37 -13.32 16.94
C GLN A 6 13.01 -12.17 16.00
N VAL A 7 13.85 -11.13 15.95
CA VAL A 7 13.67 -9.99 15.02
C VAL A 7 13.79 -10.44 13.58
N VAL A 8 14.81 -11.25 13.25
CA VAL A 8 15.00 -11.78 11.89
C VAL A 8 13.80 -12.60 11.46
N GLU A 9 13.34 -13.53 12.30
CA GLU A 9 12.18 -14.38 12.01
C GLU A 9 10.90 -13.54 11.80
N ALA A 10 10.71 -12.48 12.60
CA ALA A 10 9.57 -11.58 12.44
C ALA A 10 9.59 -10.84 11.09
N VAL A 11 10.77 -10.35 10.67
CA VAL A 11 10.95 -9.69 9.37
C VAL A 11 10.69 -10.65 8.21
N GLU A 12 11.20 -11.89 8.29
CA GLU A 12 10.95 -12.90 7.26
C GLU A 12 9.47 -13.26 7.13
N LYS A 13 8.78 -13.43 8.26
CA LYS A 13 7.34 -13.68 8.29
C LYS A 13 6.55 -12.52 7.66
N TYR A 14 6.92 -11.28 7.98
CA TYR A 14 6.31 -10.10 7.41
C TYR A 14 6.52 -10.02 5.89
N ASN A 15 7.75 -10.19 5.41
CA ASN A 15 8.04 -10.18 3.97
C ASN A 15 7.28 -11.27 3.21
N LYS A 16 7.18 -12.47 3.79
CA LYS A 16 6.39 -13.56 3.21
C LYS A 16 4.89 -13.21 3.16
N PHE A 17 4.36 -12.63 4.23
CA PHE A 17 2.98 -12.16 4.27
C PHE A 17 2.68 -11.16 3.14
N VAL A 18 3.53 -10.15 2.94
CA VAL A 18 3.35 -9.16 1.86
C VAL A 18 3.35 -9.86 0.49
N LEU A 19 4.30 -10.77 0.24
CA LEU A 19 4.35 -11.54 -1.01
C LEU A 19 3.09 -12.39 -1.25
N ASP A 20 2.55 -13.00 -0.19
CA ASP A 20 1.34 -13.80 -0.28
C ASP A 20 0.10 -12.92 -0.58
N GLN A 21 0.01 -11.72 0.00
CA GLN A 21 -1.05 -10.76 -0.35
C GLN A 21 -0.94 -10.27 -1.80
N VAL A 22 0.27 -10.00 -2.30
CA VAL A 22 0.49 -9.60 -3.70
C VAL A 22 0.04 -10.70 -4.66
N LYS A 23 0.40 -11.95 -4.39
CA LYS A 23 -0.05 -13.09 -5.20
C LYS A 23 -1.57 -13.21 -5.17
N ARG A 24 -2.17 -13.10 -3.98
CA ARG A 24 -3.62 -13.15 -3.81
C ARG A 24 -4.32 -12.04 -4.60
N ALA A 25 -3.84 -10.80 -4.53
CA ALA A 25 -4.42 -9.67 -5.27
C ALA A 25 -4.44 -9.87 -6.78
N ARG A 26 -3.49 -10.64 -7.32
CA ARG A 26 -3.42 -11.00 -8.74
C ARG A 26 -4.32 -12.17 -9.13
N SER A 27 -4.55 -13.12 -8.23
CA SER A 27 -5.29 -14.35 -8.53
C SER A 27 -6.76 -14.32 -8.09
N ASP A 28 -7.07 -13.57 -7.04
CA ASP A 28 -8.40 -13.43 -6.44
C ASP A 28 -8.99 -12.09 -6.89
N GLU A 29 -9.90 -12.16 -7.87
CA GLU A 29 -10.48 -10.97 -8.51
C GLU A 29 -11.27 -10.11 -7.52
N GLN A 30 -12.00 -10.73 -6.59
CA GLN A 30 -12.76 -9.98 -5.60
C GLN A 30 -11.82 -9.20 -4.69
N PHE A 31 -10.79 -9.86 -4.17
CA PHE A 31 -9.79 -9.22 -3.32
C PHE A 31 -9.04 -8.11 -4.07
N GLY A 32 -8.64 -8.35 -5.32
CA GLY A 32 -8.01 -7.34 -6.17
C GLY A 32 -8.89 -6.12 -6.39
N ARG A 33 -10.19 -6.31 -6.66
CA ARG A 33 -11.17 -5.22 -6.79
C ARG A 33 -11.37 -4.44 -5.50
N GLU A 34 -11.41 -5.12 -4.34
CA GLU A 34 -11.50 -4.47 -3.03
C GLU A 34 -10.31 -3.55 -2.77
N LEU A 35 -9.09 -4.02 -3.06
CA LEU A 35 -7.88 -3.22 -2.94
C LEU A 35 -7.85 -2.03 -3.90
N PHE A 36 -8.26 -2.23 -5.15
CA PHE A 36 -8.35 -1.17 -6.15
C PHE A 36 -9.36 -0.10 -5.74
N ASN A 37 -10.53 -0.49 -5.23
CA ASN A 37 -11.54 0.44 -4.73
C ASN A 37 -11.03 1.23 -3.53
N ARG A 38 -10.41 0.56 -2.56
CA ARG A 38 -9.76 1.22 -1.41
C ARG A 38 -8.70 2.22 -1.87
N TRP A 39 -7.85 1.85 -2.83
CA TRP A 39 -6.82 2.72 -3.39
C TRP A 39 -7.39 4.00 -4.00
N ASN A 40 -8.43 3.86 -4.83
CA ASN A 40 -9.09 5.00 -5.45
C ASN A 40 -9.84 5.86 -4.44
N GLU A 41 -10.45 5.25 -3.42
CA GLU A 41 -11.09 5.98 -2.33
C GLU A 41 -10.06 6.80 -1.53
N THR A 42 -8.89 6.25 -1.24
CA THR A 42 -7.81 6.98 -0.57
C THR A 42 -7.30 8.14 -1.43
N LYS A 43 -7.09 7.92 -2.74
CA LYS A 43 -6.72 9.00 -3.68
C LYS A 43 -7.77 10.12 -3.69
N ALA A 44 -9.05 9.77 -3.79
CA ALA A 44 -10.15 10.73 -3.85
C ALA A 44 -10.32 11.52 -2.54
N LYS A 45 -10.09 10.89 -1.38
CA LYS A 45 -10.18 11.55 -0.06
C LYS A 45 -8.94 12.37 0.29
N THR A 46 -7.84 12.25 -0.45
CA THR A 46 -6.60 12.98 -0.18
C THR A 46 -6.80 14.47 -0.46
N PRO A 47 -6.68 15.36 0.55
CA PRO A 47 -6.85 16.79 0.35
C PRO A 47 -5.79 17.37 -0.59
N VAL A 48 -6.19 18.28 -1.46
CA VAL A 48 -5.30 19.01 -2.37
C VAL A 48 -5.10 20.43 -1.87
N THR A 49 -3.85 20.85 -1.72
CA THR A 49 -3.47 22.24 -1.46
C THR A 49 -2.92 22.88 -2.72
N HIS A 50 -2.77 24.21 -2.73
CA HIS A 50 -2.21 24.93 -3.87
C HIS A 50 -0.94 25.65 -3.45
N THR A 51 0.08 25.60 -4.31
CA THR A 51 1.28 26.43 -4.16
C THR A 51 0.99 27.90 -4.41
N PRO A 52 1.89 28.83 -4.06
CA PRO A 52 1.73 30.25 -4.41
C PRO A 52 1.59 30.53 -5.91
N THR A 53 2.09 29.65 -6.78
CA THR A 53 1.93 29.73 -8.25
C THR A 53 0.63 29.09 -8.76
N GLY A 54 -0.20 28.53 -7.87
CA GLY A 54 -1.46 27.88 -8.21
C GLY A 54 -1.34 26.41 -8.59
N LEU A 55 -0.14 25.80 -8.52
CA LEU A 55 0.02 24.36 -8.80
C LEU A 55 -0.70 23.54 -7.71
N PRO A 56 -1.62 22.62 -8.05
CA PRO A 56 -2.25 21.73 -7.10
C PRO A 56 -1.26 20.68 -6.61
N LEU A 57 -1.24 20.45 -5.30
CA LEU A 57 -0.40 19.45 -4.65
C LEU A 57 -1.27 18.58 -3.73
N PRO A 58 -1.36 17.26 -3.96
CA PRO A 58 -2.02 16.37 -3.01
C PRO A 58 -1.21 16.31 -1.71
N ARG A 59 -1.90 16.28 -0.57
CA ARG A 59 -1.27 16.15 0.75
C ARG A 59 -0.54 14.82 0.92
N LEU A 60 -1.02 13.78 0.24
CA LEU A 60 -0.37 12.48 0.13
C LEU A 60 -0.18 12.14 -1.34
N ALA A 61 1.07 12.09 -1.78
CA ALA A 61 1.39 11.70 -3.14
C ALA A 61 1.37 10.17 -3.25
N LEU A 62 0.23 9.61 -3.61
CA LEU A 62 0.13 8.19 -3.94
C LEU A 62 0.65 7.91 -5.36
N PRO A 63 1.34 6.78 -5.59
CA PRO A 63 1.82 6.43 -6.92
C PRO A 63 0.67 6.15 -7.89
N GLU A 64 0.88 6.43 -9.17
CA GLU A 64 -0.06 6.12 -10.25
C GLU A 64 0.06 4.65 -10.65
N ILE A 65 -0.57 3.79 -9.87
CA ILE A 65 -0.64 2.34 -10.07
C ILE A 65 -2.10 1.89 -10.23
N ASP A 66 -2.32 0.96 -11.15
CA ASP A 66 -3.62 0.35 -11.46
C ASP A 66 -3.61 -1.18 -11.30
N GLU A 67 -2.43 -1.80 -11.22
CA GLU A 67 -2.27 -3.24 -11.00
C GLU A 67 -2.55 -3.62 -9.54
N PRO A 68 -3.49 -4.53 -9.25
CA PRO A 68 -3.86 -4.90 -7.88
C PRO A 68 -2.71 -5.44 -7.03
N GLY A 69 -1.75 -6.15 -7.62
CA GLY A 69 -0.56 -6.66 -6.93
C GLY A 69 0.38 -5.55 -6.46
N GLU A 70 0.65 -4.53 -7.29
CA GLU A 70 1.44 -3.36 -6.89
C GLU A 70 0.70 -2.53 -5.82
N ILE A 71 -0.63 -2.40 -5.92
CA ILE A 71 -1.45 -1.77 -4.88
C ILE A 71 -1.31 -2.54 -3.56
N ALA A 72 -1.41 -3.87 -3.60
CA ALA A 72 -1.21 -4.72 -2.43
C ALA A 72 0.20 -4.57 -1.84
N ARG A 73 1.23 -4.52 -2.69
CA ARG A 73 2.62 -4.34 -2.25
C ARG A 73 2.78 -3.05 -1.47
N TYR A 74 2.24 -1.95 -1.97
CA TYR A 74 2.29 -0.66 -1.28
C TYR A 74 1.52 -0.72 0.05
N LEU A 75 0.26 -1.16 0.02
CA LEU A 75 -0.61 -1.14 1.21
C LEU A 75 -0.15 -2.06 2.33
N PHE A 76 0.38 -3.25 2.01
CA PHE A 76 0.81 -4.21 3.03
C PHE A 76 2.30 -4.09 3.38
N GLY A 77 3.13 -3.56 2.46
CA GLY A 77 4.57 -3.43 2.62
C GLY A 77 5.03 -2.08 3.19
N GLU A 78 4.42 -0.98 2.74
CA GLU A 78 4.74 0.37 3.22
C GLU A 78 3.64 0.90 4.15
N GLY A 79 2.38 0.61 3.84
CA GLY A 79 1.22 1.12 4.56
C GLY A 79 0.86 2.54 4.16
N LEU A 80 -0.33 2.99 4.60
CA LEU A 80 -0.70 4.39 4.55
C LEU A 80 -0.23 5.09 5.83
N PRO A 81 0.19 6.37 5.77
CA PRO A 81 0.55 7.10 6.99
C PRO A 81 -0.61 7.12 8.00
N GLY A 82 -0.36 6.62 9.21
CA GLY A 82 -1.33 6.55 10.30
C GLY A 82 -2.09 5.23 10.42
N GLU A 83 -1.77 4.24 9.58
CA GLU A 83 -2.19 2.84 9.75
C GLU A 83 -1.15 1.98 10.51
#